data_AF-A0A967F986-F1
#
_entry.id   AF-A0A967F986-F1
#
_cell.length_a   1.000
_cell.length_b   1.000
_cell.length_c   1.000
_cell.angle_alpha   90.00
_cell.angle_beta   90.00
_cell.angle_gamma   90.00
#
_symmetry.space_group_name_H-M   'P 1'
#
loop_
_entity.id
_entity.type
_entity.pdbx_description
1 polymer ?
#
loop_
_entity_poly.entity_id
_entity_poly.type
_entity_poly.pdbx_seq_one_letter_code
_entity_poly.pdbx_strand_id
1 'polypeptide(L)' 'GLPVGDPAPHSAAVMTNLIGNDINKISKFYDMKGACIHLYGKRETRNGRKMGHVTVLKPLKKR' A
#
# COMPACT_ATOMS: atom_id res chain seq x y z
N GLY A 1 25.65 14.49 -7.53
CA GLY A 1 24.40 13.74 -7.32
C GLY A 1 23.30 14.37 -8.15
N LEU A 2 22.20 13.67 -8.37
CA LEU A 2 21.02 14.24 -9.04
C LEU A 2 20.29 15.21 -8.09
N PRO A 3 19.56 16.22 -8.62
CA PRO A 3 18.73 17.09 -7.79
C PRO A 3 17.56 16.30 -7.18
N VAL A 4 17.13 16.72 -5.98
CA VAL A 4 15.91 16.20 -5.35
C VAL A 4 14.67 16.75 -6.08
N GLY A 5 13.65 15.90 -6.25
CA GLY A 5 12.36 16.30 -6.83
C GLY A 5 11.45 17.00 -5.82
N ASP A 6 10.34 17.57 -6.30
CA ASP A 6 9.31 18.21 -5.47
C ASP A 6 8.63 17.18 -4.56
N PRO A 7 8.67 17.35 -3.22
CA PRO A 7 8.03 16.45 -2.28
C PRO A 7 6.52 16.69 -2.09
N ALA A 8 5.92 17.65 -2.80
CA ALA A 8 4.49 17.93 -2.70
C ALA A 8 3.66 16.64 -2.97
N PRO A 9 2.72 16.29 -2.09
CA PRO A 9 1.96 15.06 -2.26
C PRO A 9 1.04 15.18 -3.48
N HIS A 10 1.08 14.21 -4.38
CA HIS A 10 0.13 14.11 -5.49
C HIS A 10 -1.28 13.73 -5.02
N SER A 11 -1.40 12.97 -3.93
CA SER A 11 -2.68 12.46 -3.39
C SER A 11 -2.58 12.25 -1.88
N ALA A 12 -3.72 12.28 -1.19
CA ALA A 12 -3.79 11.76 0.17
C ALA A 12 -3.71 10.22 0.10
N ALA A 13 -3.10 9.59 1.09
CA ALA A 13 -2.90 8.14 1.07
C ALA A 13 -3.01 7.54 2.47
N VAL A 14 -3.58 6.34 2.55
CA VAL A 14 -3.45 5.46 3.72
C VAL A 14 -2.76 4.20 3.26
N MET A 15 -1.61 3.91 3.85
CA MET A 15 -0.86 2.68 3.57
C MET A 15 -1.01 1.71 4.75
N THR A 16 -1.32 0.46 4.43
CA THR A 16 -1.51 -0.63 5.40
C THR A 16 -0.59 -1.79 5.03
N ASN A 17 0.25 -2.21 5.98
CA ASN A 17 1.05 -3.41 5.82
C ASN A 17 0.16 -4.67 5.85
N LEU A 18 0.50 -5.66 5.03
CA LEU A 18 -0.05 -7.01 5.13
C LEU A 18 0.95 -7.87 5.90
N ILE A 19 0.71 -8.10 7.19
CA ILE A 19 1.60 -8.88 8.08
C ILE A 19 1.09 -10.31 8.22
N GLY A 20 1.96 -11.28 7.95
CA GLY A 20 1.64 -12.70 8.04
C GLY A 20 0.32 -13.00 7.32
N ASN A 21 -0.64 -13.54 8.06
CA ASN A 21 -1.94 -13.97 7.52
C ASN A 21 -2.85 -12.82 7.07
N ASP A 22 -2.49 -11.55 7.29
CA ASP A 22 -3.25 -10.43 6.72
C ASP A 22 -3.28 -10.44 5.19
N ILE A 23 -2.30 -11.09 4.53
CA ILE A 23 -2.33 -11.29 3.07
C ILE A 23 -3.60 -12.00 2.60
N ASN A 24 -4.22 -12.85 3.45
CA ASN A 24 -5.45 -13.54 3.10
C ASN A 24 -6.67 -12.60 3.02
N LYS A 25 -6.54 -11.35 3.52
CA LYS A 25 -7.59 -10.32 3.45
C LYS A 25 -7.47 -9.45 2.19
N ILE A 26 -6.49 -9.72 1.31
CA ILE A 26 -6.16 -8.87 0.17
C ILE A 26 -7.32 -8.69 -0.83
N SER A 27 -8.19 -9.69 -0.96
CA SER A 27 -9.32 -9.65 -1.88
C SER A 27 -10.28 -8.49 -1.62
N LYS A 28 -10.34 -8.00 -0.37
CA LYS A 28 -11.13 -6.82 0.02
C LYS A 28 -10.71 -5.53 -0.70
N PHE A 29 -9.50 -5.50 -1.26
CA PHE A 29 -8.95 -4.33 -1.92
C PHE A 29 -9.02 -4.40 -3.44
N TYR A 30 -9.41 -5.54 -4.05
CA TYR A 30 -9.43 -5.70 -5.50
C TYR A 30 -10.39 -4.73 -6.20
N ASP A 31 -11.57 -4.52 -5.62
CA ASP A 31 -12.58 -3.59 -6.16
C ASP A 31 -12.54 -2.22 -5.49
N MET A 32 -11.58 -1.98 -4.59
CA MET A 32 -11.50 -0.72 -3.87
C MET A 32 -10.86 0.35 -4.76
N LYS A 33 -11.65 1.36 -5.15
CA LYS A 33 -11.16 2.50 -5.94
C LYS A 33 -9.95 3.15 -5.27
N GLY A 34 -8.87 3.29 -6.04
CA GLY A 34 -7.61 3.90 -5.57
C GLY A 34 -6.72 2.98 -4.74
N ALA A 35 -7.07 1.69 -4.58
CA ALA A 35 -6.17 0.72 -3.96
C ALA A 35 -5.02 0.34 -4.90
N CYS A 36 -3.80 0.53 -4.41
CA CYS A 36 -2.56 0.10 -5.04
C CYS A 36 -1.97 -1.04 -4.21
N ILE A 37 -2.01 -2.26 -4.77
CA ILE A 37 -1.57 -3.48 -4.08
C ILE A 37 -0.12 -3.80 -4.48
N HIS A 38 0.74 -3.99 -3.49
CA HIS A 38 2.13 -4.42 -3.70
C HIS A 38 2.44 -5.66 -2.86
N LEU A 39 2.57 -6.80 -3.53
CA LEU A 39 2.99 -8.06 -2.93
C LEU A 39 4.49 -8.29 -3.12
N TYR A 40 5.19 -8.74 -2.08
CA TYR A 40 6.63 -8.99 -2.15
C TYR A 40 7.02 -10.34 -2.76
N GLY A 41 6.06 -11.10 -3.32
CA GLY A 41 6.33 -12.40 -3.96
C GLY A 41 6.83 -13.50 -3.01
N LYS A 42 6.60 -13.36 -1.70
CA LYS A 42 7.06 -14.35 -0.69
C LYS A 42 6.19 -15.60 -0.77
N ARG A 43 6.82 -16.75 -1.02
CA ARG A 43 6.14 -18.05 -1.16
C ARG A 43 5.42 -18.51 0.12
N GLU A 44 5.98 -18.21 1.29
CA GLU A 44 5.46 -18.67 2.57
C GLU A 44 5.09 -17.52 3.49
N THR A 45 3.88 -17.60 4.05
CA THR A 45 3.38 -16.72 5.10
C THR A 45 3.94 -17.14 6.46
N ARG A 46 4.37 -16.18 7.27
CA ARG A 46 4.85 -16.40 8.65
C ARG A 46 4.37 -15.28 9.57
N ASN A 47 4.12 -15.58 10.85
CA ASN A 47 3.73 -14.58 11.84
C ASN A 47 4.77 -13.44 11.91
N GLY A 48 4.30 -12.19 11.93
CA GLY A 48 5.16 -11.00 11.93
C GLY A 48 5.86 -10.66 10.60
N ARG A 49 5.78 -11.52 9.58
CA ARG A 49 6.46 -11.28 8.29
C ARG A 49 5.66 -10.31 7.43
N LYS A 50 6.26 -9.21 6.98
CA LYS A 50 5.66 -8.35 5.94
C LYS A 50 5.50 -9.13 4.64
N MET A 51 4.28 -9.35 4.19
CA MET A 51 3.97 -10.05 2.94
C MET A 51 3.74 -9.09 1.77
N GLY A 52 3.41 -7.85 2.08
CA GLY A 52 3.19 -6.78 1.12
C GLY A 52 2.58 -5.57 1.80
N HIS A 53 1.98 -4.69 1.02
CA HIS A 53 1.16 -3.59 1.51
C HIS A 53 0.09 -3.20 0.49
N VAL A 54 -0.93 -2.50 0.99
CA VAL A 54 -1.90 -1.81 0.16
C VAL A 54 -1.87 -0.33 0.51
N THR A 55 -1.79 0.52 -0.51
CA THR A 55 -1.93 1.97 -0.37
C THR A 55 -3.25 2.39 -1.01
N VAL A 56 -4.15 3.00 -0.26
CA VAL A 56 -5.42 3.52 -0.78
C VAL A 56 -5.29 5.02 -0.97
N LEU A 57 -5.34 5.46 -2.22
CA LEU A 57 -5.26 6.86 -2.61
C LEU A 57 -6.62 7.54 -2.51
N LYS A 58 -6.59 8.81 -2.11
CA LYS A 58 -7.75 9.71 -2.07
C LYS A 58 -7.37 11.05 -2.68
N PRO A 59 -8.33 11.79 -3.26
CA PRO A 59 -8.10 13.18 -3.65
C PRO A 59 -7.54 13.99 -2.48
N LEU A 60 -6.63 14.92 -2.77
CA LEU A 60 -6.22 15.90 -1.77
C LEU A 60 -7.45 16.71 -1.36
N LYS A 61 -7.69 16.84 -0.06
CA LYS A 61 -8.64 17.84 0.41
C LYS A 61 -8.04 19.22 0.14
N LYS A 62 -8.81 20.10 -0.51
CA LYS A 62 -8.47 21.52 -0.51
C LYS A 62 -8.49 21.99 0.95
N ARG A 63 -7.40 22.65 1.37
CA ARG A 63 -7.30 23.26 2.68
C ARG A 63 -8.29 24.39 2.83
#